data_AF-A0A9D6VKU8-F1
#
_entry.id   AF-A0A9D6VKU8-F1
#
_cell.length_a   1.000
_cell.length_b   1.000
_cell.length_c   1.000
_cell.angle_alpha   90.00
_cell.angle_beta   90.00
_cell.angle_gamma   90.00
#
_symmetry.space_group_name_H-M   'P 1'
#
loop_
_entity.id
_entity.type
_entity.pdbx_description
1 polymer ?
#
loop_
_entity_poly.entity_id
_entity_poly.type
_entity_poly.pdbx_seq_one_letter_code
_entity_poly.pdbx_strand_id
1 'polypeptide(L)'
;MFKVKSLLLLCLAAVLLLIPVITESAVTDGTISLQKTGQAKCYDSDGNETNCAGTGQDAALLAGESWPDPRFTDNGDETVTDNLTGLMWAKDGNVMQARDPDFDADGSAGDGSVYWQHALDYVAKLNTENYLGHNDWHLPNVNELQSLINADEYNSAGWLNENGFTNVMPNDYWTSSTSISYKVYAWAVYMGYGYSSTSDKNTTAYYVWPVRSGQMGTISIQQTGNTKCYDSAGTEISCTGTGQDGDVRAGAEFPSPRFTDNGDGTVSDNLTGLMWTKSANSGATTSTWQEALDTVAGMNSASGTDGYTDWRLPNMNELKSLLDFSEDYPSLPQGHPFTGVRQDYYWTSSTLTAVPGSAFVVSMDISHVYYYSKKIEDYYGIWPVRGGEVEAPPEQFPDLTVKTLGSSGKPKKDKKITLSAVVKNIGEKSASTSSVQFYLSTNNNASSVEGDKLLGTTKATGNIKVNGSKTVKLTLKVKGKAGNYYLKAFCDSGAIVTESNESNNIKVSKKISIK
;
A
#
# COMPACT_ATOMS: atom_id res chain seq x y z
N MET A 1 3.33 82.59 -3.99
CA MET A 1 3.46 81.63 -2.87
C MET A 1 2.76 80.34 -3.28
N PHE A 2 3.40 79.17 -3.06
CA PHE A 2 2.86 77.79 -2.91
C PHE A 2 1.57 77.35 -3.67
N LYS A 3 1.45 76.13 -4.23
CA LYS A 3 2.23 74.89 -4.04
C LYS A 3 2.10 73.94 -5.25
N VAL A 4 3.07 73.03 -5.39
CA VAL A 4 3.22 72.03 -6.47
C VAL A 4 2.64 70.66 -6.07
N LYS A 5 2.10 69.91 -7.05
CA LYS A 5 2.20 68.44 -7.30
C LYS A 5 1.38 68.13 -8.58
N SER A 6 1.92 67.64 -9.70
CA SER A 6 2.50 66.28 -9.95
C SER A 6 1.54 65.15 -9.58
N LEU A 7 1.31 64.06 -10.32
CA LEU A 7 1.68 63.56 -11.68
C LEU A 7 0.66 62.41 -11.98
N LEU A 8 0.52 61.73 -13.13
CA LEU A 8 1.16 61.66 -14.46
C LEU A 8 0.10 61.12 -15.47
N LEU A 9 0.33 61.20 -16.79
CA LEU A 9 -0.47 60.50 -17.82
C LEU A 9 0.29 59.23 -18.27
N LEU A 10 -0.33 58.06 -18.39
CA LEU A 10 0.31 56.90 -19.02
C LEU A 10 -0.70 55.91 -19.61
N CYS A 11 -0.47 55.54 -20.88
CA CYS A 11 -1.28 54.61 -21.64
C CYS A 11 -1.06 53.16 -21.18
N LEU A 12 -2.14 52.38 -21.04
CA LEU A 12 -2.05 50.92 -21.06
C LEU A 12 -2.07 50.45 -22.52
N ALA A 13 -0.94 49.97 -23.02
CA ALA A 13 -0.91 49.10 -24.19
C ALA A 13 -0.98 47.64 -23.69
N ALA A 14 -2.05 46.93 -24.03
CA ALA A 14 -2.21 45.53 -23.65
C ALA A 14 -1.27 44.64 -24.49
N VAL A 15 -0.22 44.10 -23.87
CA VAL A 15 0.57 43.02 -24.45
C VAL A 15 -0.09 41.70 -24.03
N LEU A 16 -0.77 41.05 -24.97
CA LEU A 16 -1.41 39.77 -24.75
C LEU A 16 -0.35 38.65 -24.73
N LEU A 17 0.21 38.38 -23.55
CA LEU A 17 1.01 37.19 -23.31
C LEU A 17 0.08 35.97 -23.25
N LEU A 18 0.05 35.19 -24.33
CA LEU A 18 -0.50 33.84 -24.34
C LEU A 18 0.38 32.95 -23.46
N ILE A 19 0.07 32.92 -22.17
CA ILE A 19 0.50 31.83 -21.28
C ILE A 19 -0.32 30.60 -21.72
N PRO A 20 0.31 29.45 -22.02
CA PRO A 20 -0.45 28.22 -22.17
C PRO A 20 -1.11 27.93 -20.83
N VAL A 21 -2.44 28.03 -20.78
CA VAL A 21 -3.21 27.47 -19.68
C VAL A 21 -3.01 25.97 -19.76
N ILE A 22 -2.12 25.44 -18.93
CA ILE A 22 -2.13 24.03 -18.58
C ILE A 22 -3.47 23.85 -17.87
N THR A 23 -4.45 23.35 -18.60
CA THR A 23 -5.67 22.84 -18.00
C THR A 23 -5.26 21.62 -17.20
N GLU A 24 -5.14 21.77 -15.88
CA GLU A 24 -5.38 20.65 -14.98
C GLU A 24 -6.77 20.14 -15.33
N SER A 25 -6.83 19.09 -16.15
CA SER A 25 -8.08 18.41 -16.44
C SER A 25 -8.51 17.80 -15.13
N ALA A 26 -9.59 18.34 -14.55
CA ALA A 26 -10.02 17.99 -13.21
C ALA A 26 -10.26 16.48 -13.15
N VAL A 27 -9.58 15.81 -12.22
CA VAL A 27 -9.94 14.47 -11.78
C VAL A 27 -11.40 14.58 -11.30
N THR A 28 -12.31 13.92 -12.01
CA THR A 28 -13.72 13.89 -11.62
C THR A 28 -13.86 13.01 -10.41
N ASP A 29 -14.53 13.51 -9.38
CA ASP A 29 -14.79 12.77 -8.15
C ASP A 29 -15.50 11.45 -8.47
N GLY A 30 -14.98 10.34 -7.94
CA GLY A 30 -15.50 9.00 -8.21
C GLY A 30 -16.86 8.79 -7.53
N THR A 31 -17.59 7.76 -7.98
CA THR A 31 -18.74 7.25 -7.22
C THR A 31 -18.27 6.47 -5.97
N ILE A 32 -17.06 5.90 -6.02
CA ILE A 32 -16.35 5.26 -4.90
C ILE A 32 -14.89 5.73 -4.86
N SER A 33 -14.30 5.70 -3.67
CA SER A 33 -12.85 5.68 -3.50
C SER A 33 -12.36 4.24 -3.29
N LEU A 34 -11.14 3.93 -3.72
CA LEU A 34 -10.50 2.62 -3.51
C LEU A 34 -9.57 2.65 -2.29
N GLN A 35 -9.56 1.59 -1.49
CA GLN A 35 -8.62 1.46 -0.36
C GLN A 35 -7.17 1.26 -0.82
N LYS A 36 -6.21 1.74 -0.01
CA LYS A 36 -4.82 1.24 -0.04
C LYS A 36 -4.79 -0.27 0.14
N THR A 37 -3.76 -0.91 -0.41
CA THR A 37 -3.52 -2.36 -0.26
C THR A 37 -2.97 -2.76 1.13
N GLY A 38 -2.54 -1.77 1.92
CA GLY A 38 -1.80 -1.95 3.16
C GLY A 38 -0.27 -2.01 2.98
N GLN A 39 0.22 -2.24 1.75
CA GLN A 39 1.64 -2.42 1.47
C GLN A 39 2.48 -1.18 1.85
N ALA A 40 3.42 -1.36 2.77
CA ALA A 40 4.30 -0.33 3.30
C ALA A 40 5.78 -0.54 2.92
N LYS A 41 6.11 -1.69 2.32
CA LYS A 41 7.48 -2.07 1.94
C LYS A 41 7.66 -2.35 0.45
N CYS A 42 8.85 -2.03 -0.04
CA CYS A 42 9.28 -2.32 -1.40
C CYS A 42 10.30 -3.45 -1.44
N TYR A 43 10.29 -4.23 -2.52
CA TYR A 43 11.14 -5.42 -2.67
C TYR A 43 11.70 -5.52 -4.07
N ASP A 44 12.95 -5.95 -4.19
CA ASP A 44 13.59 -6.24 -5.48
C ASP A 44 13.03 -7.52 -6.13
N SER A 45 13.55 -7.87 -7.31
CA SER A 45 13.15 -9.07 -8.06
C SER A 45 13.53 -10.40 -7.39
N ASP A 46 14.45 -10.37 -6.42
CA ASP A 46 14.86 -11.53 -5.61
C ASP A 46 14.03 -11.64 -4.31
N GLY A 47 13.23 -10.63 -3.99
CA GLY A 47 12.45 -10.53 -2.77
C GLY A 47 13.19 -9.95 -1.57
N ASN A 48 14.32 -9.27 -1.78
CA ASN A 48 14.99 -8.52 -0.71
C ASN A 48 14.29 -7.17 -0.51
N GLU A 49 14.05 -6.79 0.74
CA GLU A 49 13.53 -5.46 1.09
C GLU A 49 14.49 -4.36 0.58
N THR A 50 13.93 -3.34 -0.07
CA THR A 50 14.65 -2.23 -0.69
C THR A 50 13.99 -0.89 -0.39
N ASN A 51 14.71 0.20 -0.65
CA ASN A 51 14.18 1.55 -0.48
C ASN A 51 13.12 1.84 -1.55
N CYS A 52 11.94 2.34 -1.14
CA CYS A 52 10.82 2.64 -2.03
C CYS A 52 11.01 3.88 -2.91
N ALA A 53 11.88 4.83 -2.56
CA ALA A 53 11.96 6.12 -3.22
C ALA A 53 12.30 6.00 -4.73
N GLY A 54 11.30 6.28 -5.58
CA GLY A 54 11.44 6.25 -7.04
C GLY A 54 11.35 4.85 -7.66
N THR A 55 10.88 3.82 -6.95
CA THR A 55 10.72 2.47 -7.52
C THR A 55 9.42 2.28 -8.32
N GLY A 56 8.42 3.14 -8.10
CA GLY A 56 7.08 2.99 -8.71
C GLY A 56 6.25 1.83 -8.15
N GLN A 57 6.73 1.14 -7.12
CA GLN A 57 6.01 0.07 -6.43
C GLN A 57 4.86 0.64 -5.59
N ASP A 58 3.91 -0.22 -5.18
CA ASP A 58 2.72 0.17 -4.42
C ASP A 58 3.08 0.95 -3.13
N ALA A 59 3.99 0.43 -2.31
CA ALA A 59 4.53 1.12 -1.12
C ALA A 59 5.33 2.41 -1.42
N ALA A 60 5.68 2.68 -2.67
CA ALA A 60 6.32 3.92 -3.08
C ALA A 60 5.33 5.04 -3.44
N LEU A 61 4.03 4.74 -3.45
CA LEU A 61 2.95 5.62 -3.88
C LEU A 61 1.74 5.61 -2.94
N LEU A 62 1.55 4.53 -2.17
CA LEU A 62 0.49 4.34 -1.18
C LEU A 62 -0.87 4.79 -1.73
N ALA A 63 -1.21 4.34 -2.94
CA ALA A 63 -2.35 4.84 -3.70
C ALA A 63 -3.67 4.28 -3.15
N GLY A 64 -4.68 5.16 -3.06
CA GLY A 64 -5.98 4.90 -2.46
C GLY A 64 -6.13 5.47 -1.06
N GLU A 65 -7.32 5.28 -0.49
CA GLU A 65 -7.75 5.81 0.80
C GLU A 65 -7.01 5.16 1.97
N SER A 66 -6.61 6.01 2.92
CA SER A 66 -6.04 5.57 4.20
C SER A 66 -7.05 4.76 5.01
N TRP A 67 -6.57 3.66 5.61
CA TRP A 67 -7.39 2.85 6.51
C TRP A 67 -7.65 3.62 7.83
N PRO A 68 -8.87 3.58 8.39
CA PRO A 68 -9.14 4.11 9.73
C PRO A 68 -8.28 3.44 10.80
N ASP A 69 -8.00 4.16 11.89
CA ASP A 69 -7.40 3.62 13.11
C ASP A 69 -8.38 3.79 14.30
N PRO A 70 -8.98 2.69 14.82
CA PRO A 70 -8.84 1.31 14.36
C PRO A 70 -9.64 1.02 13.08
N ARG A 71 -9.14 0.11 12.23
CA ARG A 71 -9.89 -0.36 11.05
C ARG A 71 -11.08 -1.21 11.46
N PHE A 72 -10.88 -2.17 12.35
CA PHE A 72 -11.94 -3.09 12.81
C PHE A 72 -12.40 -2.74 14.22
N THR A 73 -13.71 -2.82 14.44
CA THR A 73 -14.36 -2.57 15.74
C THR A 73 -15.10 -3.83 16.18
N ASP A 74 -14.64 -4.47 17.25
CA ASP A 74 -15.40 -5.51 17.96
C ASP A 74 -16.60 -4.86 18.66
N ASN A 75 -17.81 -5.25 18.27
CA ASN A 75 -19.04 -4.67 18.79
C ASN A 75 -19.45 -5.27 20.16
N GLY A 76 -18.77 -6.35 20.61
CA GLY A 76 -19.05 -7.02 21.88
C GLY A 76 -20.27 -7.95 21.86
N ASP A 77 -20.80 -8.25 20.68
CA ASP A 77 -21.97 -9.10 20.40
C ASP A 77 -21.66 -10.26 19.43
N GLU A 78 -20.38 -10.64 19.32
CA GLU A 78 -19.81 -11.57 18.34
C GLU A 78 -19.89 -11.10 16.87
N THR A 79 -20.08 -9.79 16.63
CA THR A 79 -19.86 -9.15 15.33
C THR A 79 -18.66 -8.19 15.36
N VAL A 80 -18.05 -7.98 14.19
CA VAL A 80 -16.98 -7.00 13.97
C VAL A 80 -17.36 -6.09 12.80
N THR A 81 -17.26 -4.78 12.99
CA THR A 81 -17.47 -3.78 11.93
C THR A 81 -16.13 -3.36 11.32
N ASP A 82 -16.01 -3.42 10.00
CA ASP A 82 -14.92 -2.79 9.25
C ASP A 82 -15.26 -1.31 9.02
N ASN A 83 -14.57 -0.39 9.71
CA ASN A 83 -14.78 1.05 9.59
C ASN A 83 -14.39 1.58 8.19
N LEU A 84 -13.58 0.84 7.43
CA LEU A 84 -13.20 1.24 6.08
C LEU A 84 -14.35 1.04 5.09
N THR A 85 -14.96 -0.15 5.08
CA THR A 85 -16.05 -0.52 4.15
C THR A 85 -17.45 -0.31 4.70
N GLY A 86 -17.59 -0.16 6.01
CA GLY A 86 -18.86 -0.10 6.73
C GLY A 86 -19.52 -1.46 6.95
N LEU A 87 -19.00 -2.53 6.35
CA LEU A 87 -19.53 -3.89 6.45
C LEU A 87 -19.40 -4.45 7.87
N MET A 88 -20.39 -5.24 8.27
CA MET A 88 -20.40 -5.96 9.54
C MET A 88 -20.29 -7.46 9.27
N TRP A 89 -19.32 -8.08 9.92
CA TRP A 89 -18.94 -9.48 9.74
C TRP A 89 -19.23 -10.26 11.01
N ALA A 90 -19.50 -11.57 10.90
CA ALA A 90 -19.39 -12.44 12.08
C ALA A 90 -17.93 -12.43 12.57
N LYS A 91 -17.73 -12.36 13.89
CA LYS A 91 -16.40 -12.29 14.49
C LYS A 91 -15.61 -13.59 14.32
N ASP A 92 -16.30 -14.72 14.38
CA ASP A 92 -15.76 -16.04 14.08
C ASP A 92 -15.71 -16.25 12.56
N GLY A 93 -14.50 -16.33 12.00
CA GLY A 93 -14.25 -16.62 10.59
C GLY A 93 -14.49 -18.07 10.20
N ASN A 94 -14.95 -18.92 11.11
CA ASN A 94 -15.40 -20.28 10.84
C ASN A 94 -16.59 -20.63 11.74
N VAL A 95 -17.64 -19.80 11.64
CA VAL A 95 -18.90 -19.93 12.40
C VAL A 95 -19.45 -21.36 12.35
N MET A 96 -19.38 -22.02 11.18
CA MET A 96 -19.94 -23.35 10.99
C MET A 96 -19.29 -24.39 11.91
N GLN A 97 -17.95 -24.45 11.96
CA GLN A 97 -17.25 -25.35 12.90
C GLN A 97 -17.63 -25.04 14.34
N ALA A 98 -17.63 -23.77 14.73
CA ALA A 98 -17.78 -23.36 16.12
C ALA A 98 -19.22 -23.56 16.65
N ARG A 99 -20.23 -23.40 15.78
CA ARG A 99 -21.65 -23.35 16.15
C ARG A 99 -22.46 -24.55 15.67
N ASP A 100 -22.24 -24.99 14.44
CA ASP A 100 -23.07 -25.96 13.73
C ASP A 100 -22.22 -27.07 13.05
N PRO A 101 -21.33 -27.78 13.76
CA PRO A 101 -20.42 -28.75 13.14
C PRO A 101 -21.15 -29.94 12.49
N ASP A 102 -22.40 -30.22 12.87
CA ASP A 102 -23.25 -31.23 12.22
C ASP A 102 -23.84 -30.76 10.87
N PHE A 103 -23.71 -29.46 10.53
CA PHE A 103 -24.04 -28.92 9.21
C PHE A 103 -22.89 -29.11 8.21
N ASP A 104 -21.68 -29.37 8.69
CA ASP A 104 -20.56 -29.77 7.83
C ASP A 104 -20.74 -31.23 7.37
N ALA A 105 -21.02 -31.40 6.08
CA ALA A 105 -21.38 -32.66 5.45
C ALA A 105 -20.63 -32.93 4.14
N ASP A 106 -19.48 -32.29 3.93
CA ASP A 106 -18.69 -32.42 2.69
C ASP A 106 -17.94 -33.77 2.57
N GLY A 107 -17.67 -34.40 3.71
CA GLY A 107 -16.84 -35.60 3.88
C GLY A 107 -15.85 -35.54 5.05
N SER A 108 -15.57 -34.35 5.60
CA SER A 108 -14.53 -34.04 6.59
C SER A 108 -15.08 -33.42 7.88
N ALA A 109 -16.27 -33.89 8.30
CA ALA A 109 -17.10 -33.33 9.38
C ALA A 109 -16.36 -32.64 10.55
N GLY A 110 -16.64 -31.35 10.70
CA GLY A 110 -16.18 -30.50 11.80
C GLY A 110 -14.98 -29.60 11.45
N ASP A 111 -14.60 -29.49 10.18
CA ASP A 111 -13.63 -28.49 9.75
C ASP A 111 -14.30 -27.15 9.36
N GLY A 112 -15.59 -27.18 8.99
CA GLY A 112 -16.39 -25.99 8.68
C GLY A 112 -16.23 -25.48 7.24
N SER A 113 -15.60 -26.28 6.38
CA SER A 113 -15.59 -26.08 4.93
C SER A 113 -16.70 -26.91 4.26
N VAL A 114 -17.37 -26.37 3.25
CA VAL A 114 -18.47 -27.08 2.56
C VAL A 114 -18.51 -26.78 1.07
N TYR A 115 -19.24 -27.60 0.30
CA TYR A 115 -19.56 -27.33 -1.10
C TYR A 115 -20.40 -26.05 -1.26
N TRP A 116 -20.30 -25.39 -2.40
CA TRP A 116 -20.74 -24.00 -2.58
C TRP A 116 -22.23 -23.76 -2.32
N GLN A 117 -23.12 -24.64 -2.79
CA GLN A 117 -24.56 -24.50 -2.50
C GLN A 117 -24.84 -24.59 -0.99
N HIS A 118 -24.10 -25.44 -0.28
CA HIS A 118 -24.27 -25.63 1.16
C HIS A 118 -23.79 -24.41 1.96
N ALA A 119 -22.84 -23.63 1.42
CA ALA A 119 -22.45 -22.34 2.00
C ALA A 119 -23.61 -21.32 1.94
N LEU A 120 -24.33 -21.26 0.81
CA LEU A 120 -25.54 -20.41 0.67
C LEU A 120 -26.65 -20.90 1.61
N ASP A 121 -26.88 -22.21 1.67
CA ASP A 121 -27.87 -22.82 2.56
C ASP A 121 -27.56 -22.54 4.05
N TYR A 122 -26.28 -22.52 4.43
CA TYR A 122 -25.86 -22.15 5.79
C TYR A 122 -26.20 -20.70 6.13
N VAL A 123 -25.93 -19.76 5.23
CA VAL A 123 -26.30 -18.35 5.45
C VAL A 123 -27.82 -18.17 5.51
N ALA A 124 -28.58 -18.90 4.71
CA ALA A 124 -30.05 -18.94 4.82
C ALA A 124 -30.53 -19.50 6.18
N LYS A 125 -29.83 -20.49 6.74
CA LYS A 125 -30.07 -20.99 8.11
C LYS A 125 -29.79 -19.90 9.16
N LEU A 126 -28.66 -19.19 9.07
CA LEU A 126 -28.33 -18.09 9.99
C LEU A 126 -29.42 -17.00 9.99
N ASN A 127 -29.94 -16.64 8.82
CA ASN A 127 -31.03 -15.67 8.70
C ASN A 127 -32.36 -16.17 9.28
N THR A 128 -32.69 -17.45 9.05
CA THR A 128 -33.89 -18.09 9.60
C THR A 128 -33.86 -18.12 11.14
N GLU A 129 -32.67 -18.26 11.72
CA GLU A 129 -32.44 -18.32 13.17
C GLU A 129 -32.22 -16.94 13.81
N ASN A 130 -32.24 -15.86 13.02
CA ASN A 130 -31.95 -14.49 13.43
C ASN A 130 -30.58 -14.38 14.18
N TYR A 131 -29.55 -14.99 13.58
CA TYR A 131 -28.21 -15.12 14.15
C TYR A 131 -27.63 -13.76 14.58
N LEU A 132 -27.16 -13.70 15.84
CA LEU A 132 -26.69 -12.49 16.52
C LEU A 132 -27.68 -11.31 16.52
N GLY A 133 -28.98 -11.59 16.38
CA GLY A 133 -30.01 -10.55 16.29
C GLY A 133 -30.35 -10.10 14.87
N HIS A 134 -29.67 -10.66 13.85
CA HIS A 134 -29.74 -10.24 12.45
C HIS A 134 -30.25 -11.35 11.53
N ASN A 135 -30.95 -10.96 10.46
CA ASN A 135 -31.55 -11.84 9.46
C ASN A 135 -31.31 -11.40 8.01
N ASP A 136 -30.31 -10.56 7.82
CA ASP A 136 -29.84 -9.95 6.58
C ASP A 136 -28.36 -10.28 6.29
N TRP A 137 -27.88 -11.43 6.79
CA TRP A 137 -26.58 -11.98 6.42
C TRP A 137 -26.59 -12.46 4.97
N HIS A 138 -25.49 -12.25 4.26
CA HIS A 138 -25.21 -12.85 2.95
C HIS A 138 -23.81 -13.47 2.94
N LEU A 139 -23.59 -14.38 1.99
CA LEU A 139 -22.24 -14.84 1.65
C LEU A 139 -21.58 -13.70 0.84
N PRO A 140 -20.42 -13.17 1.23
CA PRO A 140 -19.81 -12.00 0.59
C PRO A 140 -19.59 -12.26 -0.89
N ASN A 141 -19.76 -11.23 -1.72
CA ASN A 141 -19.26 -11.31 -3.09
C ASN A 141 -17.72 -11.20 -3.11
N VAL A 142 -17.10 -11.48 -4.26
CA VAL A 142 -15.63 -11.50 -4.38
C VAL A 142 -14.98 -10.15 -4.02
N ASN A 143 -15.63 -9.02 -4.29
CA ASN A 143 -15.10 -7.70 -3.95
C ASN A 143 -15.18 -7.42 -2.44
N GLU A 144 -16.28 -7.82 -1.79
CA GLU A 144 -16.45 -7.68 -0.33
C GLU A 144 -15.42 -8.52 0.42
N LEU A 145 -15.21 -9.78 0.04
CA LEU A 145 -14.25 -10.66 0.72
C LEU A 145 -12.80 -10.24 0.46
N GLN A 146 -12.46 -9.83 -0.77
CA GLN A 146 -11.15 -9.26 -1.06
C GLN A 146 -10.87 -7.91 -0.38
N SER A 147 -11.87 -7.23 0.18
CA SER A 147 -11.66 -5.97 0.90
C SER A 147 -10.86 -6.17 2.19
N LEU A 148 -10.97 -7.33 2.82
CA LEU A 148 -10.31 -7.68 4.08
C LEU A 148 -8.80 -8.00 3.94
N ILE A 149 -8.27 -8.07 2.71
CA ILE A 149 -6.87 -8.43 2.48
C ILE A 149 -5.92 -7.29 2.85
N ASN A 150 -4.84 -7.63 3.55
CA ASN A 150 -3.68 -6.78 3.79
C ASN A 150 -2.45 -7.33 3.04
N ALA A 151 -1.97 -6.57 2.05
CA ALA A 151 -0.88 -6.98 1.17
C ALA A 151 0.52 -6.86 1.81
N ASP A 152 0.69 -6.12 2.91
CA ASP A 152 1.96 -6.08 3.67
C ASP A 152 2.12 -7.29 4.59
N GLU A 153 1.05 -8.05 4.83
CA GLU A 153 1.08 -9.16 5.75
C GLU A 153 1.51 -10.46 5.07
N TYR A 154 2.34 -11.23 5.77
CA TYR A 154 2.69 -12.60 5.35
C TYR A 154 1.45 -13.52 5.37
N ASN A 155 0.49 -13.23 6.26
CA ASN A 155 -0.74 -13.99 6.44
C ASN A 155 -1.89 -13.03 6.83
N SER A 156 -2.71 -12.63 5.86
CA SER A 156 -3.87 -11.75 6.09
C SER A 156 -4.86 -12.33 7.13
N ALA A 157 -5.15 -13.63 7.09
CA ALA A 157 -5.99 -14.30 8.10
C ALA A 157 -5.40 -14.22 9.52
N GLY A 158 -4.07 -14.36 9.65
CA GLY A 158 -3.36 -14.16 10.92
C GLY A 158 -3.54 -12.74 11.46
N TRP A 159 -3.31 -11.74 10.59
CA TRP A 159 -3.51 -10.33 10.92
C TRP A 159 -4.96 -9.99 11.29
N LEU A 160 -5.96 -10.56 10.59
CA LEU A 160 -7.39 -10.39 10.94
C LEU A 160 -7.69 -10.92 12.37
N ASN A 161 -7.16 -12.10 12.71
CA ASN A 161 -7.29 -12.67 14.07
C ASN A 161 -6.60 -11.82 15.16
N GLU A 162 -5.54 -11.07 14.82
CA GLU A 162 -4.90 -10.13 15.75
C GLU A 162 -5.65 -8.80 15.87
N ASN A 163 -6.54 -8.48 14.92
CA ASN A 163 -7.29 -7.22 14.84
C ASN A 163 -8.80 -7.40 15.03
N GLY A 164 -9.19 -8.24 16.00
CA GLY A 164 -10.56 -8.33 16.52
C GLY A 164 -11.40 -9.51 16.02
N PHE A 165 -11.01 -10.14 14.92
CA PHE A 165 -11.63 -11.40 14.47
C PHE A 165 -11.07 -12.61 15.24
N THR A 166 -11.69 -13.76 15.06
CA THR A 166 -11.26 -15.05 15.61
C THR A 166 -11.48 -16.17 14.61
N ASN A 167 -10.69 -17.24 14.68
CA ASN A 167 -10.84 -18.46 13.86
C ASN A 167 -10.82 -18.21 12.32
N VAL A 168 -10.23 -17.10 11.86
CA VAL A 168 -10.04 -16.84 10.43
C VAL A 168 -8.92 -17.73 9.92
N MET A 169 -9.21 -18.56 8.91
CA MET A 169 -8.28 -19.57 8.41
C MET A 169 -7.43 -19.02 7.26
N PRO A 170 -6.12 -19.34 7.18
CA PRO A 170 -5.28 -19.00 6.03
C PRO A 170 -5.55 -19.97 4.87
N ASN A 171 -6.79 -19.98 4.39
CA ASN A 171 -7.31 -20.90 3.39
C ASN A 171 -8.32 -20.22 2.46
N ASP A 172 -8.83 -20.95 1.47
CA ASP A 172 -9.88 -20.49 0.56
C ASP A 172 -11.24 -20.38 1.26
N TYR A 173 -11.93 -19.28 0.98
CA TYR A 173 -13.28 -18.96 1.46
C TYR A 173 -14.22 -18.78 0.27
N TRP A 174 -15.43 -19.32 0.36
CA TRP A 174 -16.44 -19.13 -0.69
C TRP A 174 -16.96 -17.71 -0.74
N THR A 175 -17.25 -17.26 -1.95
CA THR A 175 -18.03 -16.04 -2.23
C THR A 175 -19.37 -16.41 -2.87
N SER A 176 -20.34 -15.50 -2.86
CA SER A 176 -21.62 -15.66 -3.56
C SER A 176 -21.52 -15.50 -5.09
N SER A 177 -20.36 -15.11 -5.62
CA SER A 177 -20.13 -14.83 -7.04
C SER A 177 -19.91 -16.11 -7.84
N THR A 178 -20.70 -16.32 -8.91
CA THR A 178 -20.46 -17.39 -9.89
C THR A 178 -19.43 -16.95 -10.94
N SER A 179 -18.63 -17.88 -11.46
CA SER A 179 -17.77 -17.62 -12.63
C SER A 179 -18.61 -17.61 -13.91
N ILE A 180 -18.57 -16.53 -14.70
CA ILE A 180 -19.32 -16.50 -15.96
C ILE A 180 -18.69 -17.42 -17.02
N SER A 181 -17.36 -17.52 -17.08
CA SER A 181 -16.65 -18.41 -18.01
C SER A 181 -16.94 -19.89 -17.73
N TYR A 182 -17.03 -20.27 -16.45
CA TYR A 182 -17.35 -21.62 -16.02
C TYR A 182 -18.48 -21.60 -14.97
N LYS A 183 -19.73 -21.60 -15.42
CA LYS A 183 -20.94 -21.44 -14.55
C LYS A 183 -21.12 -22.53 -13.49
N VAL A 184 -20.47 -23.68 -13.69
CA VAL A 184 -20.30 -24.78 -12.71
C VAL A 184 -19.36 -24.43 -11.56
N TYR A 185 -18.57 -23.37 -11.68
CA TYR A 185 -17.59 -22.91 -10.70
C TYR A 185 -18.07 -21.62 -10.00
N ALA A 186 -17.61 -21.41 -8.79
CA ALA A 186 -17.81 -20.18 -8.03
C ALA A 186 -16.46 -19.58 -7.64
N TRP A 187 -16.47 -18.30 -7.29
CA TRP A 187 -15.30 -17.57 -6.84
C TRP A 187 -14.97 -17.87 -5.38
N ALA A 188 -13.68 -18.04 -5.10
CA ALA A 188 -13.13 -18.12 -3.76
C ALA A 188 -11.98 -17.12 -3.59
N VAL A 189 -11.73 -16.73 -2.33
CA VAL A 189 -10.58 -15.88 -1.96
C VAL A 189 -9.74 -16.61 -0.92
N TYR A 190 -8.44 -16.71 -1.17
CA TYR A 190 -7.49 -17.33 -0.27
C TYR A 190 -7.05 -16.34 0.81
N MET A 191 -7.65 -16.42 2.00
CA MET A 191 -7.48 -15.41 3.06
C MET A 191 -6.07 -15.36 3.68
N GLY A 192 -5.17 -16.28 3.33
CA GLY A 192 -3.76 -16.16 3.69
C GLY A 192 -3.01 -15.09 2.88
N TYR A 193 -3.18 -15.08 1.55
CA TYR A 193 -2.39 -14.26 0.61
C TYR A 193 -3.22 -13.29 -0.24
N GLY A 194 -4.55 -13.42 -0.25
CA GLY A 194 -5.46 -12.55 -0.98
C GLY A 194 -5.60 -12.79 -2.49
N TYR A 195 -5.10 -13.91 -3.01
CA TYR A 195 -5.44 -14.31 -4.38
C TYR A 195 -6.93 -14.74 -4.46
N SER A 196 -7.53 -14.59 -5.64
CA SER A 196 -8.88 -15.08 -5.94
C SER A 196 -8.88 -15.93 -7.19
N SER A 197 -9.53 -17.08 -7.13
CA SER A 197 -9.71 -17.99 -8.26
C SER A 197 -11.07 -18.65 -8.23
N THR A 198 -11.38 -19.43 -9.26
CA THR A 198 -12.66 -20.14 -9.37
C THR A 198 -12.50 -21.65 -9.16
N SER A 199 -13.40 -22.27 -8.38
CA SER A 199 -13.39 -23.71 -8.08
C SER A 199 -14.78 -24.33 -8.28
N ASP A 200 -14.83 -25.66 -8.52
CA ASP A 200 -16.07 -26.38 -8.81
C ASP A 200 -17.04 -26.40 -7.62
N LYS A 201 -18.31 -26.04 -7.87
CA LYS A 201 -19.35 -25.92 -6.85
C LYS A 201 -19.70 -27.23 -6.13
N ASN A 202 -19.38 -28.40 -6.71
CA ASN A 202 -19.78 -29.72 -6.21
C ASN A 202 -18.61 -30.61 -5.74
N THR A 203 -17.36 -30.28 -6.09
CA THR A 203 -16.20 -31.15 -5.77
C THR A 203 -15.14 -30.48 -4.91
N THR A 204 -15.35 -29.22 -4.53
CA THR A 204 -14.41 -28.44 -3.71
C THR A 204 -15.15 -27.88 -2.50
N ALA A 205 -14.59 -28.02 -1.31
CA ALA A 205 -15.15 -27.50 -0.07
C ALA A 205 -14.26 -26.37 0.47
N TYR A 206 -14.88 -25.25 0.83
CA TYR A 206 -14.21 -24.04 1.33
C TYR A 206 -15.00 -23.41 2.48
N TYR A 207 -14.33 -22.56 3.25
CA TYR A 207 -14.88 -21.95 4.46
C TYR A 207 -15.97 -20.93 4.14
N VAL A 208 -16.86 -20.71 5.11
CA VAL A 208 -18.05 -19.86 4.99
C VAL A 208 -17.98 -18.72 6.01
N TRP A 209 -17.93 -17.48 5.53
CA TRP A 209 -17.90 -16.30 6.39
C TRP A 209 -19.07 -15.36 6.07
N PRO A 210 -20.12 -15.29 6.91
CA PRO A 210 -21.24 -14.39 6.68
C PRO A 210 -20.87 -12.93 6.94
N VAL A 211 -21.33 -12.06 6.05
CA VAL A 211 -21.25 -10.59 6.16
C VAL A 211 -22.65 -10.00 6.03
N ARG A 212 -22.85 -8.77 6.48
CA ARG A 212 -24.08 -7.99 6.27
C ARG A 212 -23.73 -6.51 6.09
N SER A 213 -24.66 -5.75 5.51
CA SER A 213 -24.56 -4.29 5.50
C SER A 213 -24.55 -3.74 6.93
N GLY A 214 -23.58 -2.86 7.24
CA GLY A 214 -23.42 -2.24 8.55
C GLY A 214 -23.68 -0.74 8.53
N GLN A 215 -22.68 0.04 8.93
CA GLN A 215 -22.70 1.50 8.89
C GLN A 215 -22.16 2.02 7.54
N MET A 216 -22.12 3.34 7.34
CA MET A 216 -21.36 3.90 6.22
C MET A 216 -19.86 3.82 6.55
N GLY A 217 -19.08 3.21 5.67
CA GLY A 217 -17.62 3.22 5.73
C GLY A 217 -17.02 4.51 5.17
N THR A 218 -15.69 4.60 5.22
CA THR A 218 -14.91 5.62 4.48
C THR A 218 -14.98 5.39 2.96
N ILE A 219 -15.04 4.12 2.52
CA ILE A 219 -15.18 3.73 1.11
C ILE A 219 -16.47 2.96 0.87
N SER A 220 -16.81 2.79 -0.41
CA SER A 220 -17.87 1.87 -0.87
C SER A 220 -17.26 0.78 -1.77
N ILE A 221 -17.58 -0.48 -1.49
CA ILE A 221 -17.21 -1.61 -2.34
C ILE A 221 -18.06 -1.58 -3.61
N GLN A 222 -17.47 -1.79 -4.79
CA GLN A 222 -18.22 -1.91 -6.05
C GLN A 222 -18.95 -3.25 -6.15
N GLN A 223 -20.12 -3.25 -6.81
CA GLN A 223 -20.74 -4.48 -7.30
C GLN A 223 -19.79 -5.22 -8.23
N THR A 224 -19.98 -6.53 -8.34
CA THR A 224 -19.20 -7.40 -9.23
C THR A 224 -19.65 -7.33 -10.69
N GLY A 225 -20.86 -6.82 -10.95
CA GLY A 225 -21.55 -6.90 -12.24
C GLY A 225 -22.46 -8.14 -12.38
N ASN A 226 -22.33 -9.15 -11.51
CA ASN A 226 -23.19 -10.33 -11.55
C ASN A 226 -24.66 -9.96 -11.38
N THR A 227 -25.47 -10.27 -12.41
CA THR A 227 -26.91 -10.01 -12.43
C THR A 227 -27.75 -11.28 -12.60
N LYS A 228 -27.08 -12.43 -12.77
CA LYS A 228 -27.67 -13.75 -13.03
C LYS A 228 -27.24 -14.76 -11.99
N CYS A 229 -28.04 -15.80 -11.83
CA CYS A 229 -27.81 -16.85 -10.85
C CYS A 229 -27.81 -18.22 -11.52
N TYR A 230 -27.01 -19.14 -10.99
CA TYR A 230 -26.75 -20.43 -11.61
C TYR A 230 -26.79 -21.55 -10.56
N ASP A 231 -27.40 -22.69 -10.90
CA ASP A 231 -27.30 -23.89 -10.08
C ASP A 231 -25.86 -24.47 -10.10
N SER A 232 -25.63 -25.54 -9.33
CA SER A 232 -24.31 -26.17 -9.28
C SER A 232 -23.94 -26.95 -10.55
N ALA A 233 -24.87 -27.16 -11.48
CA ALA A 233 -24.60 -27.69 -12.83
C ALA A 233 -24.34 -26.57 -13.86
N GLY A 234 -24.38 -25.30 -13.45
CA GLY A 234 -24.17 -24.13 -14.31
C GLY A 234 -25.40 -23.75 -15.15
N THR A 235 -26.59 -24.28 -14.85
CA THR A 235 -27.86 -23.88 -15.48
C THR A 235 -28.31 -22.54 -14.92
N GLU A 236 -28.73 -21.62 -15.78
CA GLU A 236 -29.29 -20.33 -15.35
C GLU A 236 -30.64 -20.54 -14.64
N ILE A 237 -30.77 -19.98 -13.43
CA ILE A 237 -31.96 -20.08 -12.57
C ILE A 237 -32.48 -18.70 -12.19
N SER A 238 -33.71 -18.64 -11.65
CA SER A 238 -34.22 -17.42 -11.03
C SER A 238 -33.38 -17.08 -9.80
N CYS A 239 -32.93 -15.82 -9.70
CA CYS A 239 -32.13 -15.37 -8.56
C CYS A 239 -32.88 -15.34 -7.23
N THR A 240 -34.19 -15.07 -7.24
CA THR A 240 -34.96 -14.69 -6.05
C THR A 240 -34.83 -15.70 -4.89
N GLY A 241 -34.16 -15.27 -3.82
CA GLY A 241 -33.99 -16.06 -2.61
C GLY A 241 -32.90 -17.13 -2.70
N THR A 242 -32.00 -17.03 -3.68
CA THR A 242 -30.83 -17.92 -3.79
C THR A 242 -29.65 -17.45 -2.95
N GLY A 243 -29.61 -16.18 -2.53
CA GLY A 243 -28.47 -15.61 -1.79
C GLY A 243 -27.20 -15.48 -2.63
N GLN A 244 -27.26 -15.75 -3.93
CA GLN A 244 -26.15 -15.56 -4.86
C GLN A 244 -25.92 -14.07 -5.12
N ASP A 245 -24.73 -13.73 -5.63
CA ASP A 245 -24.34 -12.35 -5.95
C ASP A 245 -25.33 -11.67 -6.92
N GLY A 246 -25.89 -12.42 -7.88
CA GLY A 246 -26.93 -11.92 -8.79
C GLY A 246 -28.30 -11.63 -8.16
N ASP A 247 -28.56 -12.16 -6.96
CA ASP A 247 -29.76 -11.93 -6.12
C ASP A 247 -29.52 -10.75 -5.15
N VAL A 248 -28.38 -10.77 -4.44
CA VAL A 248 -28.03 -9.81 -3.39
C VAL A 248 -27.52 -8.48 -3.97
N ARG A 249 -26.63 -8.54 -4.97
CA ARG A 249 -26.00 -7.40 -5.66
C ARG A 249 -25.41 -6.35 -4.71
N ALA A 250 -24.67 -6.81 -3.70
CA ALA A 250 -24.06 -5.95 -2.70
C ALA A 250 -22.98 -5.03 -3.31
N GLY A 251 -22.92 -3.79 -2.81
CA GLY A 251 -21.98 -2.76 -3.26
C GLY A 251 -22.61 -1.64 -4.09
N ALA A 252 -21.77 -0.70 -4.53
CA ALA A 252 -22.13 0.42 -5.39
C ALA A 252 -22.33 -0.05 -6.85
N GLU A 253 -23.43 0.38 -7.47
CA GLU A 253 -23.72 0.12 -8.88
C GLU A 253 -22.70 0.80 -9.82
N PHE A 254 -22.44 0.20 -10.99
CA PHE A 254 -21.62 0.84 -12.00
C PHE A 254 -22.34 2.06 -12.61
N PRO A 255 -21.70 3.24 -12.71
CA PRO A 255 -22.28 4.40 -13.37
C PRO A 255 -22.46 4.14 -14.86
N SER A 256 -23.41 4.85 -15.48
CA SER A 256 -23.68 4.78 -16.92
C SER A 256 -23.50 6.17 -17.56
N PRO A 257 -22.46 6.38 -18.40
CA PRO A 257 -21.42 5.43 -18.79
C PRO A 257 -20.40 5.17 -17.67
N ARG A 258 -19.83 3.96 -17.62
CA ARG A 258 -18.75 3.60 -16.68
C ARG A 258 -17.44 4.31 -17.03
N PHE A 259 -17.13 4.37 -18.32
CA PHE A 259 -15.88 4.93 -18.84
C PHE A 259 -16.15 6.08 -19.80
N THR A 260 -15.30 7.10 -19.79
CA THR A 260 -15.36 8.25 -20.69
C THR A 260 -14.06 8.38 -21.48
N ASP A 261 -14.16 8.25 -22.80
CA ASP A 261 -13.06 8.48 -23.75
C ASP A 261 -12.78 9.99 -23.86
N ASN A 262 -11.60 10.43 -23.42
CA ASN A 262 -11.23 11.84 -23.40
C ASN A 262 -10.77 12.36 -24.77
N GLY A 263 -10.54 11.46 -25.74
CA GLY A 263 -10.10 11.82 -27.09
C GLY A 263 -8.64 12.29 -27.20
N ASP A 264 -7.89 12.30 -26.09
CA ASP A 264 -6.48 12.70 -25.99
C ASP A 264 -5.49 11.51 -25.92
N GLY A 265 -6.01 10.28 -25.83
CA GLY A 265 -5.23 9.06 -25.57
C GLY A 265 -5.60 8.39 -24.23
N THR A 266 -6.38 9.07 -23.38
CA THR A 266 -6.79 8.59 -22.07
C THR A 266 -8.28 8.25 -21.97
N VAL A 267 -8.64 7.52 -20.91
CA VAL A 267 -10.01 7.16 -20.53
C VAL A 267 -10.20 7.44 -19.04
N SER A 268 -11.23 8.18 -18.68
CA SER A 268 -11.63 8.38 -17.28
C SER A 268 -12.58 7.26 -16.84
N ASP A 269 -12.38 6.72 -15.64
CA ASP A 269 -13.31 5.81 -14.97
C ASP A 269 -14.22 6.61 -14.03
N ASN A 270 -15.52 6.66 -14.36
CA ASN A 270 -16.51 7.42 -13.59
C ASN A 270 -16.90 6.73 -12.26
N LEU A 271 -16.53 5.46 -12.06
CA LEU A 271 -16.73 4.78 -10.78
C LEU A 271 -15.65 5.21 -9.77
N THR A 272 -14.38 5.22 -10.17
CA THR A 272 -13.23 5.39 -9.26
C THR A 272 -12.57 6.77 -9.33
N GLY A 273 -12.92 7.60 -10.31
CA GLY A 273 -12.24 8.86 -10.62
C GLY A 273 -10.85 8.69 -11.25
N LEU A 274 -10.34 7.45 -11.38
CA LEU A 274 -9.04 7.17 -11.97
C LEU A 274 -9.03 7.40 -13.48
N MET A 275 -7.87 7.75 -14.02
CA MET A 275 -7.66 7.91 -15.46
C MET A 275 -6.62 6.92 -15.95
N TRP A 276 -6.93 6.27 -17.07
CA TRP A 276 -6.20 5.13 -17.62
C TRP A 276 -5.72 5.45 -19.04
N THR A 277 -4.64 4.82 -19.49
CA THR A 277 -4.31 4.84 -20.92
C THR A 277 -5.40 4.13 -21.73
N LYS A 278 -5.77 4.69 -22.88
CA LYS A 278 -6.74 4.06 -23.79
C LYS A 278 -6.18 2.82 -24.46
N SER A 279 -4.87 2.83 -24.78
CA SER A 279 -4.13 1.62 -25.09
C SER A 279 -3.87 0.88 -23.79
N ALA A 280 -4.60 -0.22 -23.58
CA ALA A 280 -4.46 -1.13 -22.46
C ALA A 280 -3.22 -2.02 -22.56
N ASN A 281 -2.18 -1.62 -23.30
CA ASN A 281 -0.86 -2.22 -23.21
C ASN A 281 0.20 -1.21 -23.69
N SER A 282 0.93 -0.62 -22.75
CA SER A 282 2.09 0.26 -23.02
C SER A 282 3.42 -0.50 -23.11
N GLY A 283 3.40 -1.81 -22.83
CA GLY A 283 4.56 -2.68 -22.74
C GLY A 283 5.06 -3.26 -24.07
N ALA A 284 6.26 -3.85 -24.01
CA ALA A 284 6.81 -4.69 -25.06
C ALA A 284 5.97 -5.99 -25.28
N THR A 285 6.41 -6.89 -26.15
CA THR A 285 5.71 -8.18 -26.36
C THR A 285 5.68 -9.00 -25.07
N THR A 286 6.82 -9.09 -24.40
CA THR A 286 7.03 -9.74 -23.08
C THR A 286 7.73 -8.76 -22.14
N SER A 287 7.49 -8.83 -20.84
CA SER A 287 8.17 -7.97 -19.84
C SER A 287 8.17 -8.60 -18.44
N THR A 288 9.32 -8.56 -17.78
CA THR A 288 9.44 -8.79 -16.34
C THR A 288 8.74 -7.69 -15.55
N TRP A 289 8.52 -7.93 -14.26
CA TRP A 289 7.88 -6.94 -13.38
C TRP A 289 8.70 -5.64 -13.22
N GLN A 290 10.03 -5.74 -13.20
CA GLN A 290 10.88 -4.53 -13.15
C GLN A 290 10.80 -3.75 -14.47
N GLU A 291 10.78 -4.43 -15.62
CA GLU A 291 10.60 -3.77 -16.92
C GLU A 291 9.22 -3.10 -17.03
N ALA A 292 8.19 -3.61 -16.35
CA ALA A 292 6.89 -2.95 -16.23
C ALA A 292 6.98 -1.62 -15.48
N LEU A 293 7.62 -1.60 -14.32
CA LEU A 293 7.86 -0.37 -13.54
C LEU A 293 8.72 0.62 -14.33
N ASP A 294 9.80 0.15 -14.96
CA ASP A 294 10.71 0.98 -15.76
C ASP A 294 10.02 1.56 -17.01
N THR A 295 9.10 0.81 -17.63
CA THR A 295 8.27 1.28 -18.76
C THR A 295 7.41 2.47 -18.35
N VAL A 296 6.71 2.39 -17.21
CA VAL A 296 5.87 3.49 -16.74
C VAL A 296 6.72 4.68 -16.25
N ALA A 297 7.85 4.44 -15.60
CA ALA A 297 8.82 5.51 -15.30
C ALA A 297 9.31 6.22 -16.58
N GLY A 298 9.50 5.47 -17.67
CA GLY A 298 9.81 6.00 -19.00
C GLY A 298 8.71 6.89 -19.56
N MET A 299 7.43 6.52 -19.41
CA MET A 299 6.28 7.31 -19.87
C MET A 299 6.18 8.70 -19.23
N ASN A 300 6.73 8.87 -18.03
CA ASN A 300 6.75 10.15 -17.31
C ASN A 300 7.92 11.06 -17.70
N SER A 301 8.75 10.66 -18.67
CA SER A 301 9.90 11.44 -19.11
C SER A 301 9.51 12.56 -20.10
N ALA A 302 10.31 13.62 -20.13
CA ALA A 302 10.17 14.77 -21.03
C ALA A 302 8.79 15.45 -20.96
N SER A 303 7.95 15.34 -22.00
CA SER A 303 6.61 15.91 -22.07
C SER A 303 5.51 15.00 -21.52
N GLY A 304 5.88 13.81 -21.03
CA GLY A 304 4.92 12.79 -20.61
C GLY A 304 4.30 12.03 -21.78
N THR A 305 3.38 11.13 -21.43
CA THR A 305 2.55 10.35 -22.38
C THR A 305 1.11 10.83 -22.29
N ASP A 306 0.47 11.00 -23.45
CA ASP A 306 -0.89 11.55 -23.60
C ASP A 306 -1.10 12.91 -22.87
N GLY A 307 -0.01 13.66 -22.66
CA GLY A 307 -0.01 14.96 -21.98
C GLY A 307 0.30 14.92 -20.48
N TYR A 308 0.54 13.73 -19.90
CA TYR A 308 0.66 13.53 -18.45
C TYR A 308 1.99 12.87 -18.03
N THR A 309 2.51 13.24 -16.85
CA THR A 309 3.82 12.82 -16.30
C THR A 309 3.73 12.15 -14.92
N ASP A 310 2.52 11.75 -14.52
CA ASP A 310 2.16 11.18 -13.22
C ASP A 310 1.55 9.76 -13.36
N TRP A 311 1.89 9.05 -14.44
CA TRP A 311 1.50 7.66 -14.65
C TRP A 311 2.17 6.74 -13.62
N ARG A 312 1.43 5.75 -13.12
CA ARG A 312 1.94 4.65 -12.29
C ARG A 312 1.47 3.30 -12.84
N LEU A 313 2.21 2.25 -12.49
CA LEU A 313 1.69 0.89 -12.61
C LEU A 313 0.64 0.71 -11.50
N PRO A 314 -0.60 0.31 -11.82
CA PRO A 314 -1.69 0.25 -10.85
C PRO A 314 -1.38 -0.76 -9.75
N ASN A 315 -1.78 -0.47 -8.52
CA ASN A 315 -1.78 -1.49 -7.48
C ASN A 315 -2.91 -2.50 -7.70
N MET A 316 -2.94 -3.59 -6.92
CA MET A 316 -3.93 -4.65 -7.13
C MET A 316 -5.39 -4.16 -7.01
N ASN A 317 -5.66 -3.16 -6.16
CA ASN A 317 -7.01 -2.64 -5.94
C ASN A 317 -7.44 -1.73 -7.09
N GLU A 318 -6.53 -0.93 -7.62
CA GLU A 318 -6.76 -0.10 -8.81
C GLU A 318 -7.05 -0.98 -10.03
N LEU A 319 -6.21 -1.97 -10.30
CA LEU A 319 -6.36 -2.81 -11.50
C LEU A 319 -7.59 -3.73 -11.44
N LYS A 320 -7.90 -4.31 -10.27
CA LYS A 320 -9.11 -5.14 -10.11
C LYS A 320 -10.41 -4.32 -10.19
N SER A 321 -10.38 -3.02 -9.91
CA SER A 321 -11.58 -2.16 -9.98
C SER A 321 -12.17 -2.05 -11.39
N LEU A 322 -11.36 -2.29 -12.43
CA LEU A 322 -11.81 -2.33 -13.82
C LEU A 322 -12.71 -3.54 -14.14
N LEU A 323 -12.64 -4.60 -13.33
CA LEU A 323 -13.27 -5.89 -13.64
C LEU A 323 -14.81 -5.82 -13.58
N ASP A 324 -15.43 -6.47 -14.56
CA ASP A 324 -16.83 -6.92 -14.52
C ASP A 324 -16.82 -8.46 -14.53
N PHE A 325 -17.25 -9.07 -13.43
CA PHE A 325 -17.28 -10.52 -13.25
C PHE A 325 -18.43 -11.20 -14.01
N SER A 326 -19.32 -10.42 -14.62
CA SER A 326 -20.38 -10.92 -15.51
C SER A 326 -19.98 -10.96 -16.99
N GLU A 327 -18.80 -10.44 -17.33
CA GLU A 327 -18.23 -10.46 -18.68
C GLU A 327 -16.92 -11.29 -18.71
N ASP A 328 -16.59 -11.84 -19.87
CA ASP A 328 -15.31 -12.53 -20.11
C ASP A 328 -14.74 -12.23 -21.50
N TYR A 329 -13.41 -12.37 -21.64
CA TYR A 329 -12.68 -12.17 -22.90
C TYR A 329 -12.90 -10.82 -23.65
N PRO A 330 -12.86 -9.64 -23.00
CA PRO A 330 -12.32 -9.40 -21.67
C PRO A 330 -13.40 -9.18 -20.59
N SER A 331 -13.01 -9.38 -19.33
CA SER A 331 -13.82 -9.10 -18.14
C SER A 331 -13.92 -7.61 -17.81
N LEU A 332 -14.43 -6.83 -18.76
CA LEU A 332 -14.60 -5.38 -18.66
C LEU A 332 -16.05 -4.99 -18.98
N PRO A 333 -16.62 -3.97 -18.30
CA PRO A 333 -17.97 -3.48 -18.55
C PRO A 333 -18.25 -3.22 -20.04
N GLN A 334 -19.38 -3.76 -20.53
CA GLN A 334 -19.73 -3.74 -21.95
C GLN A 334 -19.70 -2.32 -22.54
N GLY A 335 -19.07 -2.19 -23.72
CA GLY A 335 -18.96 -0.90 -24.42
C GLY A 335 -17.81 -0.01 -23.96
N HIS A 336 -16.85 -0.55 -23.20
CA HIS A 336 -15.63 0.16 -22.82
C HIS A 336 -14.87 0.75 -24.03
N PRO A 337 -14.23 1.94 -23.90
CA PRO A 337 -13.50 2.59 -24.99
C PRO A 337 -12.05 2.09 -25.15
N PHE A 338 -11.58 1.21 -24.27
CA PHE A 338 -10.21 0.69 -24.26
C PHE A 338 -9.86 -0.13 -25.52
N THR A 339 -8.61 -0.03 -25.94
CA THR A 339 -8.05 -0.73 -27.10
C THR A 339 -6.80 -1.52 -26.69
N GLY A 340 -6.49 -2.60 -27.41
CA GLY A 340 -5.29 -3.40 -27.11
C GLY A 340 -5.33 -4.15 -25.76
N VAL A 341 -6.53 -4.35 -25.18
CA VAL A 341 -6.73 -5.19 -24.00
C VAL A 341 -6.28 -6.60 -24.33
N ARG A 342 -5.32 -7.13 -23.55
CA ARG A 342 -4.84 -8.50 -23.67
C ARG A 342 -5.80 -9.44 -22.93
N GLN A 343 -6.04 -10.61 -23.51
CA GLN A 343 -6.73 -11.72 -22.86
C GLN A 343 -5.70 -12.55 -22.07
N ASP A 344 -5.11 -11.92 -21.06
CA ASP A 344 -4.02 -12.48 -20.24
C ASP A 344 -3.93 -11.69 -18.91
N TYR A 345 -2.94 -12.03 -18.09
CA TYR A 345 -2.55 -11.31 -16.90
C TYR A 345 -1.91 -9.96 -17.17
N TYR A 346 -2.06 -9.06 -16.22
CA TYR A 346 -1.49 -7.73 -16.17
C TYR A 346 -0.69 -7.55 -14.88
N TRP A 347 0.48 -6.92 -14.97
CA TRP A 347 1.30 -6.61 -13.80
C TRP A 347 0.64 -5.52 -12.94
N THR A 348 0.61 -5.75 -11.62
CA THR A 348 0.34 -4.69 -10.63
C THR A 348 1.65 -4.20 -10.01
N SER A 349 1.66 -3.03 -9.37
CA SER A 349 2.78 -2.54 -8.56
C SER A 349 2.89 -3.20 -7.17
N SER A 350 1.93 -4.05 -6.79
CA SER A 350 1.86 -4.71 -5.48
C SER A 350 2.70 -5.99 -5.42
N THR A 351 3.61 -6.08 -4.45
CA THR A 351 4.37 -7.29 -4.11
C THR A 351 3.50 -8.26 -3.28
N LEU A 352 3.68 -9.58 -3.44
CA LEU A 352 3.14 -10.54 -2.46
C LEU A 352 4.13 -10.70 -1.29
N THR A 353 3.80 -10.16 -0.12
CA THR A 353 4.73 -10.14 1.03
C THR A 353 5.01 -11.54 1.60
N ALA A 354 4.12 -12.51 1.39
CA ALA A 354 4.40 -13.91 1.71
C ALA A 354 5.53 -14.54 0.87
N VAL A 355 5.73 -14.05 -0.35
CA VAL A 355 6.75 -14.51 -1.30
C VAL A 355 7.31 -13.29 -2.06
N PRO A 356 8.16 -12.43 -1.45
CA PRO A 356 8.42 -11.08 -1.96
C PRO A 356 9.13 -10.99 -3.33
N GLY A 357 9.68 -12.12 -3.81
CA GLY A 357 10.15 -12.28 -5.20
C GLY A 357 9.02 -12.44 -6.22
N SER A 358 7.76 -12.37 -5.80
CA SER A 358 6.54 -12.41 -6.63
C SER A 358 5.75 -11.11 -6.49
N ALA A 359 5.00 -10.77 -7.54
CA ALA A 359 4.07 -9.64 -7.55
C ALA A 359 2.66 -10.13 -7.91
N PHE A 360 1.65 -9.37 -7.48
CA PHE A 360 0.28 -9.65 -7.86
C PHE A 360 0.04 -9.30 -9.33
N VAL A 361 -0.85 -10.07 -9.96
CA VAL A 361 -1.34 -9.86 -11.30
C VAL A 361 -2.86 -9.91 -11.32
N VAL A 362 -3.47 -9.26 -12.30
CA VAL A 362 -4.91 -9.35 -12.57
C VAL A 362 -5.10 -9.87 -14.00
N SER A 363 -5.87 -10.95 -14.15
CA SER A 363 -6.27 -11.49 -15.45
C SER A 363 -7.47 -10.70 -15.99
N MET A 364 -7.37 -10.26 -17.25
CA MET A 364 -8.44 -9.57 -17.95
C MET A 364 -9.28 -10.49 -18.83
N ASP A 365 -8.95 -11.79 -18.89
CA ASP A 365 -9.71 -12.82 -19.61
C ASP A 365 -10.70 -13.58 -18.71
N ILE A 366 -10.33 -13.85 -17.46
CA ILE A 366 -11.10 -14.65 -16.49
C ILE A 366 -11.17 -14.03 -15.08
N SER A 367 -10.89 -12.72 -14.94
CA SER A 367 -10.93 -11.92 -13.70
C SER A 367 -10.05 -12.37 -12.52
N HIS A 368 -9.11 -13.31 -12.69
CA HIS A 368 -8.32 -13.82 -11.56
C HIS A 368 -7.38 -12.74 -10.99
N VAL A 369 -7.39 -12.53 -9.67
CA VAL A 369 -6.26 -11.89 -8.96
C VAL A 369 -5.33 -13.00 -8.48
N TYR A 370 -4.13 -13.06 -9.03
CA TYR A 370 -3.14 -14.11 -8.73
C TYR A 370 -1.75 -13.51 -8.49
N TYR A 371 -0.71 -14.34 -8.40
CA TYR A 371 0.68 -13.87 -8.25
C TYR A 371 1.65 -14.70 -9.09
N TYR A 372 2.68 -14.04 -9.62
CA TYR A 372 3.78 -14.68 -10.34
C TYR A 372 5.14 -14.11 -9.94
N SER A 373 6.19 -14.90 -10.18
CA SER A 373 7.58 -14.48 -9.97
C SER A 373 7.89 -13.20 -10.74
N LYS A 374 8.45 -12.18 -10.07
CA LYS A 374 8.87 -10.90 -10.67
C LYS A 374 9.86 -11.05 -11.83
N LYS A 375 10.52 -12.21 -11.90
CA LYS A 375 11.52 -12.59 -12.92
C LYS A 375 10.94 -13.35 -14.11
N ILE A 376 9.63 -13.61 -14.16
CA ILE A 376 9.04 -14.27 -15.32
C ILE A 376 9.06 -13.32 -16.52
N GLU A 377 9.64 -13.76 -17.63
CA GLU A 377 9.62 -13.07 -18.91
C GLU A 377 8.40 -13.57 -19.70
N ASP A 378 7.23 -13.00 -19.44
CA ASP A 378 5.96 -13.43 -20.05
C ASP A 378 5.21 -12.26 -20.71
N TYR A 379 4.12 -12.57 -21.41
CA TYR A 379 3.31 -11.64 -22.23
C TYR A 379 2.37 -10.74 -21.40
N TYR A 380 2.65 -10.56 -20.11
CA TYR A 380 1.77 -9.83 -19.20
C TYR A 380 1.66 -8.34 -19.57
N GLY A 381 0.44 -7.84 -19.53
CA GLY A 381 0.12 -6.47 -19.93
C GLY A 381 0.62 -5.44 -18.93
N ILE A 382 0.93 -4.25 -19.46
CA ILE A 382 1.29 -3.06 -18.67
C ILE A 382 0.22 -2.02 -18.97
N TRP A 383 -0.64 -1.73 -18.00
CA TRP A 383 -1.77 -0.80 -18.13
C TRP A 383 -1.65 0.36 -17.14
N PRO A 384 -1.05 1.49 -17.53
CA PRO A 384 -0.80 2.62 -16.64
C PRO A 384 -2.08 3.35 -16.21
N VAL A 385 -2.07 3.81 -14.97
CA VAL A 385 -3.12 4.61 -14.34
C VAL A 385 -2.57 5.91 -13.77
N ARG A 386 -3.42 6.92 -13.58
CA ARG A 386 -3.13 8.20 -12.92
C ARG A 386 -4.38 8.75 -12.21
N GLY A 387 -4.21 9.84 -11.47
CA GLY A 387 -5.28 10.40 -10.61
C GLY A 387 -5.41 9.65 -9.28
N GLY A 388 -6.53 9.83 -8.58
CA GLY A 388 -6.79 9.26 -7.24
C GLY A 388 -5.93 9.85 -6.12
N GLU A 389 -6.20 9.45 -4.87
CA GLU A 389 -5.32 9.77 -3.74
C GLU A 389 -4.00 9.00 -3.85
N VAL A 390 -2.89 9.71 -3.73
CA VAL A 390 -1.52 9.16 -3.76
C VAL A 390 -0.74 9.84 -2.63
N GLU A 391 -0.41 9.08 -1.59
CA GLU A 391 0.47 9.55 -0.52
C GLU A 391 1.92 9.23 -0.89
N ALA A 392 2.70 10.27 -1.21
CA ALA A 392 4.14 10.10 -1.27
C ALA A 392 4.63 9.50 0.07
N PRO A 393 5.37 8.38 0.07
CA PRO A 393 5.82 7.73 1.29
C PRO A 393 6.59 8.73 2.15
N PRO A 394 6.45 8.67 3.49
CA PRO A 394 6.97 9.68 4.39
C PRO A 394 8.42 9.99 4.08
N GLU A 395 8.74 11.28 3.92
CA GLU A 395 10.02 11.70 3.33
C GLU A 395 11.19 11.06 4.08
N GLN A 396 11.89 10.15 3.41
CA GLN A 396 12.91 9.36 4.09
C GLN A 396 14.18 10.19 4.31
N PHE A 397 14.61 10.27 5.56
CA PHE A 397 15.82 10.97 5.96
C PHE A 397 16.91 10.00 6.46
N PRO A 398 18.19 10.39 6.37
CA PRO A 398 19.24 9.77 7.19
C PRO A 398 19.00 10.04 8.69
N ASP A 399 19.72 9.33 9.56
CA ASP A 399 19.76 9.61 11.00
C ASP A 399 21.17 9.28 11.51
N LEU A 400 21.95 10.30 11.84
CA LEU A 400 23.35 10.17 12.22
C LEU A 400 23.53 10.19 13.74
N THR A 401 23.72 9.01 14.31
CA THR A 401 24.08 8.85 15.72
C THR A 401 25.58 8.66 15.92
N VAL A 402 26.15 9.20 17.00
CA VAL A 402 27.48 8.76 17.47
C VAL A 402 27.33 7.43 18.22
N LYS A 403 27.60 6.29 17.57
CA LYS A 403 27.55 4.96 18.20
C LYS A 403 28.57 4.79 19.32
N THR A 404 29.83 5.20 19.11
CA THR A 404 30.89 5.11 20.14
C THR A 404 31.76 6.37 20.20
N LEU A 405 32.33 6.65 21.37
CA LEU A 405 33.18 7.81 21.63
C LEU A 405 34.27 7.47 22.66
N GLY A 406 35.52 7.85 22.39
CA GLY A 406 36.64 7.63 23.32
C GLY A 406 37.94 8.32 22.91
N SER A 407 39.01 8.05 23.67
CA SER A 407 40.36 8.56 23.43
C SER A 407 41.41 7.44 23.50
N SER A 408 42.52 7.61 22.79
CA SER A 408 43.65 6.66 22.70
C SER A 408 44.47 6.50 24.00
N GLY A 409 43.90 6.80 25.16
CA GLY A 409 44.58 6.83 26.46
C GLY A 409 43.99 7.87 27.42
N LYS A 410 44.45 7.84 28.68
CA LYS A 410 44.05 8.80 29.72
C LYS A 410 44.65 10.20 29.41
N PRO A 411 43.86 11.28 29.35
CA PRO A 411 44.37 12.63 29.10
C PRO A 411 45.40 13.08 30.14
N LYS A 412 46.56 13.54 29.67
CA LYS A 412 47.60 14.17 30.48
C LYS A 412 47.98 15.50 29.85
N LYS A 413 48.13 16.55 30.65
CA LYS A 413 48.52 17.89 30.20
C LYS A 413 49.76 17.82 29.30
N ASP A 414 49.71 18.58 28.20
CA ASP A 414 50.77 18.69 27.20
C ASP A 414 51.18 17.39 26.47
N LYS A 415 50.46 16.26 26.66
CA LYS A 415 50.61 15.07 25.82
C LYS A 415 49.64 15.11 24.63
N LYS A 416 50.01 14.42 23.55
CA LYS A 416 49.10 14.18 22.42
C LYS A 416 48.14 13.03 22.76
N ILE A 417 46.87 13.18 22.38
CA ILE A 417 45.87 12.10 22.37
C ILE A 417 45.14 12.12 21.04
N THR A 418 44.62 10.97 20.63
CA THR A 418 43.66 10.87 19.52
C THR A 418 42.28 10.58 20.10
N LEU A 419 41.34 11.46 19.83
CA LEU A 419 39.92 11.25 20.04
C LEU A 419 39.36 10.44 18.87
N SER A 420 38.43 9.53 19.14
CA SER A 420 37.78 8.72 18.11
C SER A 420 36.28 8.66 18.38
N ALA A 421 35.49 8.82 17.33
CA ALA A 421 34.05 8.59 17.35
C ALA A 421 33.66 7.67 16.19
N VAL A 422 32.65 6.82 16.38
CA VAL A 422 32.01 6.05 15.30
C VAL A 422 30.64 6.66 15.07
N VAL A 423 30.41 7.25 13.90
CA VAL A 423 29.09 7.71 13.47
C VAL A 423 28.41 6.55 12.73
N LYS A 424 27.17 6.22 13.10
CA LYS A 424 26.32 5.24 12.40
C LYS A 424 25.13 5.99 11.79
N ASN A 425 24.81 5.70 10.53
CA ASN A 425 23.52 6.05 9.97
C ASN A 425 22.49 4.98 10.38
N ILE A 426 21.44 5.37 11.10
CA ILE A 426 20.32 4.48 11.49
C ILE A 426 19.03 4.76 10.72
N GLY A 427 19.01 5.83 9.90
CA GLY A 427 17.87 6.21 9.06
C GLY A 427 17.88 5.51 7.70
N GLU A 428 16.83 5.78 6.93
CA GLU A 428 16.43 5.02 5.74
C GLU A 428 17.06 5.54 4.44
N LYS A 429 17.67 6.72 4.48
CA LYS A 429 18.39 7.34 3.35
C LYS A 429 19.89 7.44 3.62
N SER A 430 20.71 7.38 2.57
CA SER A 430 22.16 7.51 2.71
C SER A 430 22.55 8.94 3.10
N ALA A 431 23.30 9.11 4.19
CA ALA A 431 23.76 10.43 4.64
C ALA A 431 24.86 10.99 3.74
N SER A 432 24.73 12.27 3.37
CA SER A 432 25.75 13.01 2.60
C SER A 432 26.98 13.35 3.47
N THR A 433 27.79 14.36 3.09
CA THR A 433 29.01 14.70 3.85
C THR A 433 28.73 15.72 4.95
N SER A 434 28.68 15.25 6.19
CA SER A 434 28.59 16.09 7.39
C SER A 434 29.93 16.27 8.11
N SER A 435 29.90 17.04 9.21
CA SER A 435 31.05 17.31 10.07
C SER A 435 30.83 16.83 11.51
N VAL A 436 31.89 16.36 12.16
CA VAL A 436 31.87 15.94 13.56
C VAL A 436 32.71 16.90 14.40
N GLN A 437 32.11 17.51 15.42
CA GLN A 437 32.81 18.37 16.39
C GLN A 437 33.04 17.63 17.70
N PHE A 438 34.23 17.80 18.28
CA PHE A 438 34.59 17.26 19.59
C PHE A 438 34.68 18.37 20.63
N TYR A 439 34.08 18.20 21.80
CA TYR A 439 34.05 19.20 22.87
C TYR A 439 34.52 18.63 24.21
N LEU A 440 35.10 19.49 25.04
CA LEU A 440 35.36 19.23 26.45
C LEU A 440 34.31 19.96 27.28
N SER A 441 33.49 19.19 28.00
CA SER A 441 32.39 19.68 28.82
C SER A 441 32.67 19.54 30.32
N THR A 442 32.00 20.36 31.12
CA THR A 442 31.92 20.19 32.59
C THR A 442 30.70 19.40 33.03
N ASN A 443 29.73 19.18 32.14
CA ASN A 443 28.47 18.48 32.39
C ASN A 443 28.33 17.23 31.49
N ASN A 444 27.30 16.42 31.78
CA ASN A 444 26.94 15.23 31.01
C ASN A 444 25.70 15.45 30.11
N ASN A 445 25.35 16.70 29.79
CA ASN A 445 24.19 17.00 28.94
C ASN A 445 24.42 16.45 27.53
N ALA A 446 23.60 15.49 27.10
CA ALA A 446 23.69 14.88 25.78
C ALA A 446 22.84 15.60 24.71
N SER A 447 22.08 16.64 25.06
CA SER A 447 21.19 17.37 24.14
C SER A 447 21.74 18.74 23.71
N SER A 448 22.88 19.18 24.25
CA SER A 448 23.50 20.46 23.89
C SER A 448 25.01 20.48 24.16
N VAL A 449 25.71 21.29 23.37
CA VAL A 449 27.14 21.64 23.50
C VAL A 449 27.34 23.10 23.91
N GLU A 450 26.28 23.82 24.27
CA GLU A 450 26.35 25.20 24.72
C GLU A 450 27.21 25.34 25.98
N GLY A 451 28.10 26.34 25.99
CA GLY A 451 29.08 26.56 27.07
C GLY A 451 30.26 25.57 27.08
N ASP A 452 30.27 24.55 26.21
CA ASP A 452 31.37 23.59 26.14
C ASP A 452 32.54 24.07 25.27
N LYS A 453 33.75 23.63 25.63
CA LYS A 453 34.95 24.02 24.92
C LYS A 453 35.17 23.14 23.69
N LEU A 454 34.96 23.70 22.50
CA LEU A 454 35.35 23.06 21.24
C LEU A 454 36.85 22.70 21.27
N LEU A 455 37.15 21.43 21.01
CA LEU A 455 38.49 20.86 20.88
C LEU A 455 38.96 20.82 19.43
N GLY A 456 38.02 20.69 18.49
CA GLY A 456 38.25 20.77 17.05
C GLY A 456 37.14 20.08 16.25
N THR A 457 37.10 20.40 14.96
CA THR A 457 36.17 19.84 13.97
C THR A 457 36.92 18.86 13.08
N THR A 458 36.32 17.70 12.82
CA THR A 458 36.73 16.79 11.75
C THR A 458 35.66 16.76 10.67
N LYS A 459 36.04 17.02 9.41
CA LYS A 459 35.25 16.56 8.27
C LYS A 459 35.42 15.04 8.19
N ALA A 460 34.34 14.26 8.33
CA ALA A 460 34.30 12.87 7.89
C ALA A 460 32.91 12.25 8.17
N THR A 461 32.21 11.87 7.09
CA THR A 461 31.12 10.85 7.07
C THR A 461 30.71 10.53 5.62
N GLY A 462 30.86 11.46 4.69
CA GLY A 462 30.42 11.42 3.28
C GLY A 462 29.98 10.08 2.69
N ASN A 463 28.70 9.95 2.38
CA ASN A 463 28.02 8.74 1.92
C ASN A 463 28.15 7.61 2.95
N ILE A 464 27.53 7.79 4.13
CA ILE A 464 27.20 6.65 4.99
C ILE A 464 25.91 6.04 4.44
N LYS A 465 26.02 4.85 3.84
CA LYS A 465 24.85 4.04 3.47
C LYS A 465 23.95 3.78 4.69
N VAL A 466 22.68 3.48 4.43
CA VAL A 466 21.72 2.94 5.42
C VAL A 466 22.39 1.85 6.26
N ASN A 467 22.18 1.88 7.58
CA ASN A 467 22.82 1.01 8.58
C ASN A 467 24.37 1.03 8.65
N GLY A 468 25.05 1.74 7.75
CA GLY A 468 26.50 1.87 7.69
C GLY A 468 27.09 2.70 8.82
N SER A 469 28.42 2.67 8.96
CA SER A 469 29.12 3.51 9.92
C SER A 469 30.52 3.93 9.45
N LYS A 470 31.02 5.05 9.99
CA LYS A 470 32.39 5.52 9.77
C LYS A 470 33.05 5.95 11.06
N THR A 471 34.35 5.65 11.18
CA THR A 471 35.19 6.09 12.30
C THR A 471 35.87 7.40 11.95
N VAL A 472 35.68 8.43 12.77
CA VAL A 472 36.34 9.74 12.65
C VAL A 472 37.34 9.93 13.79
N LYS A 473 38.45 10.62 13.53
CA LYS A 473 39.55 10.76 14.50
C LYS A 473 40.11 12.18 14.53
N LEU A 474 40.30 12.73 15.73
CA LEU A 474 40.93 14.03 15.96
C LEU A 474 42.16 13.87 16.87
N THR A 475 43.35 14.17 16.35
CA THR A 475 44.59 14.14 17.16
C THR A 475 44.95 15.54 17.63
N LEU A 476 45.06 15.73 18.95
CA LEU A 476 45.31 17.03 19.58
C LEU A 476 46.29 16.93 20.76
N LYS A 477 46.89 18.07 21.13
CA LYS A 477 47.67 18.21 22.37
C LYS A 477 46.71 18.63 23.49
N VAL A 478 46.68 17.91 24.60
CA VAL A 478 45.77 18.20 25.73
C VAL A 478 46.13 19.55 26.36
N LYS A 479 45.23 20.53 26.20
CA LYS A 479 45.33 21.89 26.76
C LYS A 479 44.15 22.19 27.69
N GLY A 480 44.41 22.21 29.00
CA GLY A 480 43.40 22.52 30.02
C GLY A 480 44.01 22.59 31.43
N LYS A 481 43.19 22.95 32.42
CA LYS A 481 43.50 22.73 33.84
C LYS A 481 43.29 21.25 34.17
N ALA A 482 44.00 20.74 35.17
CA ALA A 482 43.70 19.43 35.73
C ALA A 482 42.30 19.47 36.37
N GLY A 483 41.55 18.37 36.26
CA GLY A 483 40.15 18.34 36.69
C GLY A 483 39.34 17.22 36.03
N ASN A 484 38.06 17.15 36.39
CA ASN A 484 37.11 16.19 35.85
C ASN A 484 36.23 16.85 34.80
N TYR A 485 36.05 16.18 33.67
CA TYR A 485 35.36 16.67 32.49
C TYR A 485 34.59 15.52 31.82
N TYR A 486 33.84 15.85 30.78
CA TYR A 486 33.24 14.90 29.85
C TYR A 486 33.72 15.23 28.44
N LEU A 487 33.91 14.21 27.60
CA LEU A 487 34.13 14.38 26.17
C LEU A 487 32.76 14.30 25.49
N LYS A 488 32.43 15.26 24.62
CA LYS A 488 31.30 15.16 23.71
C LYS A 488 31.79 15.01 22.27
N ALA A 489 31.03 14.27 21.47
CA ALA A 489 31.11 14.32 20.01
C ALA A 489 29.71 14.60 19.47
N PHE A 490 29.62 15.55 18.55
CA PHE A 490 28.40 15.97 17.87
C PHE A 490 28.61 15.67 16.38
N CYS A 491 27.93 14.67 15.83
CA CYS A 491 27.85 14.48 14.37
C CYS A 491 26.83 15.43 13.77
N ASP A 492 26.96 15.65 12.47
CA ASP A 492 26.37 16.79 11.75
C ASP A 492 26.25 18.11 12.52
N SER A 493 27.36 18.51 13.13
CA SER A 493 27.47 19.71 13.98
C SER A 493 27.28 21.06 13.26
N GLY A 494 26.69 21.06 12.05
CA GLY A 494 26.32 22.22 11.27
C GLY A 494 24.94 22.14 10.63
N ALA A 495 24.11 21.11 10.92
CA ALA A 495 22.80 20.88 10.30
C ALA A 495 22.85 20.94 8.76
N ILE A 496 23.79 20.19 8.19
CA ILE A 496 24.06 20.04 6.74
C ILE A 496 23.28 18.88 6.14
N VAL A 497 22.96 17.86 6.95
CA VAL A 497 22.11 16.73 6.60
C VAL A 497 20.80 16.94 7.36
N THR A 498 19.68 17.08 6.64
CA THR A 498 18.37 16.99 7.27
C THR A 498 18.14 15.54 7.68
N GLU A 499 17.89 15.31 8.97
CA GLU A 499 17.80 13.97 9.57
C GLU A 499 16.40 13.71 10.16
N SER A 500 15.99 12.44 10.26
CA SER A 500 14.69 12.10 10.87
C SER A 500 14.64 12.37 12.37
N ASN A 501 15.81 12.56 13.02
CA ASN A 501 15.90 12.87 14.44
C ASN A 501 17.16 13.68 14.80
N GLU A 502 17.12 14.99 14.54
CA GLU A 502 18.15 15.99 14.89
C GLU A 502 18.55 16.04 16.39
N SER A 503 17.85 15.33 17.28
CA SER A 503 18.09 15.38 18.73
C SER A 503 19.08 14.32 19.24
N ASN A 504 19.50 13.37 18.41
CA ASN A 504 20.28 12.19 18.84
C ASN A 504 21.78 12.25 18.45
N ASN A 505 22.18 13.31 17.74
CA ASN A 505 23.47 13.50 17.09
C ASN A 505 24.65 13.71 18.05
N ILE A 506 24.38 13.91 19.35
CA ILE A 506 25.38 14.20 20.39
C ILE A 506 25.57 12.99 21.31
N LYS A 507 26.82 12.56 21.49
CA LYS A 507 27.20 11.58 22.52
C LYS A 507 28.15 12.16 23.55
N VAL A 508 27.81 11.91 24.81
CA VAL A 508 28.64 12.15 26.00
C VAL A 508 29.41 10.88 26.38
N SER A 509 30.70 11.04 26.71
CA SER A 509 31.52 9.97 27.28
C SER A 509 31.20 9.75 28.77
N LYS A 510 31.72 8.67 29.37
CA LYS A 510 31.88 8.63 30.85
C LYS A 510 32.82 9.76 31.29
N LYS A 511 32.71 10.19 32.56
CA LYS A 511 33.56 11.22 33.16
C LYS A 511 35.05 10.87 33.01
N ILE A 512 35.84 11.81 32.49
CA ILE A 512 37.28 11.71 32.28
C ILE A 512 38.03 12.68 33.21
N SER A 513 39.23 12.29 33.65
CA SER A 513 40.11 13.18 34.44
C SER A 513 41.31 13.59 33.59
N ILE A 514 41.54 14.90 33.46
CA ILE A 514 42.80 15.46 32.95
C ILE A 514 43.75 15.56 34.14
N LYS A 515 44.93 14.93 34.02
CA LYS A 515 46.04 15.04 34.98
C LYS A 515 47.14 15.97 34.46
#